data_AF-A0A2D8BR01-F1
#
_entry.id   AF-A0A2D8BR01-F1
#
_cell.length_a   1.000
_cell.length_b   1.000
_cell.length_c   1.000
_cell.angle_alpha   90.00
_cell.angle_beta   90.00
_cell.angle_gamma   90.00
#
_symmetry.space_group_name_H-M   'P 1'
#
loop_
_entity.id
_entity.type
_entity.pdbx_description
1 polymer ?
#
loop_
_entity_poly.entity_id
_entity_poly.type
_entity_poly.pdbx_seq_one_letter_code
_entity_poly.pdbx_strand_id
1 'polypeptide(L)'
;GSNLAGRGGDLIIIDDPHSEQTAMSLSGFDDAWDWYTGGPRQRLQPGGAIIVVMTRWSEKDLTGQLIRAQGRDALADNWEVIEFPMEMPSGQPLWPEFWSFEEMQAVKASIPLPKWNAQYQQNPTGDENAIIKREWWNVWDKQQIPQLQYVIQSYDTAFSKNTRADYSAITTWGVFYPEEGTVAGLILLDAKKGRWDFPELKQVAMESYKFWEPETVIIEAKASGMPLTHELRNMGIPVVNFTPSRGNDKVSRVHSVSPLFESGMIWAPDESWAHDVIEECAAFPNGEYDDLVDSTTQALMRYRQGNFVQLPSDYWEDESANLRPMQYYG
;
A
#
# COMPACT_ATOMS: atom_id res chain seq x y z
N GLY A 1 -18.84 29.93 5.43
CA GLY A 1 -18.33 31.29 5.15
C GLY A 1 -19.15 31.92 4.04
N SER A 2 -19.35 33.23 4.08
CA SER A 2 -20.07 33.99 3.04
C SER A 2 -19.43 33.83 1.66
N ASN A 3 -20.25 33.89 0.61
CA ASN A 3 -19.83 33.74 -0.78
C ASN A 3 -18.64 34.66 -1.08
N LEU A 4 -17.47 34.05 -1.24
CA LEU A 4 -16.22 34.75 -1.47
C LEU A 4 -16.19 35.47 -2.83
N ALA A 5 -17.18 35.33 -3.71
CA ALA A 5 -17.17 35.91 -5.07
C ALA A 5 -17.08 37.45 -5.07
N GLY A 6 -15.88 38.01 -5.31
CA GLY A 6 -15.72 39.43 -5.67
C GLY A 6 -14.46 40.17 -5.21
N ARG A 7 -13.62 39.63 -4.31
CA ARG A 7 -12.38 40.31 -3.85
C ARG A 7 -11.19 39.37 -3.83
N GLY A 8 -10.04 39.82 -4.34
CA GLY A 8 -8.75 39.15 -4.16
C GLY A 8 -8.24 39.33 -2.73
N GLY A 9 -7.34 38.45 -2.29
CA GLY A 9 -6.78 38.46 -0.94
C GLY A 9 -5.24 38.52 -0.95
N ASP A 10 -4.70 39.43 -0.13
CA ASP A 10 -3.26 39.48 0.21
C ASP A 10 -2.90 38.45 1.29
N LEU A 11 -3.87 38.07 2.15
CA LEU A 11 -3.72 37.02 3.15
C LEU A 11 -5.02 36.22 3.21
N ILE A 12 -4.90 34.90 3.09
CA ILE A 12 -6.03 33.96 3.23
C ILE A 12 -5.70 33.01 4.38
N ILE A 13 -6.61 32.92 5.35
CA ILE A 13 -6.51 31.97 6.46
C ILE A 13 -7.57 30.91 6.26
N ILE A 14 -7.15 29.65 6.23
CA ILE A 14 -8.00 28.47 6.16
C ILE A 14 -7.91 27.79 7.52
N ASP A 15 -9.05 27.71 8.21
CA ASP A 15 -9.17 27.15 9.55
C ASP A 15 -10.01 25.87 9.48
N ASP A 16 -9.42 24.75 9.90
CA ASP A 16 -9.99 23.40 9.91
C ASP A 16 -10.89 23.07 8.69
N PRO A 17 -10.28 22.90 7.49
CA PRO A 17 -11.03 22.62 6.27
C PRO A 17 -11.65 21.21 6.26
N HIS A 18 -11.28 20.36 7.22
CA HIS A 18 -11.79 18.99 7.36
C HIS A 18 -12.64 18.88 8.62
N SER A 19 -13.79 18.24 8.50
CA SER A 19 -14.57 17.78 9.65
C SER A 19 -14.36 16.29 9.89
N GLU A 20 -14.69 15.80 11.09
CA GLU A 20 -14.67 14.35 11.38
C GLU A 20 -15.52 13.55 10.38
N GLN A 21 -16.68 14.10 9.96
CA GLN A 21 -17.55 13.47 8.97
C GLN A 21 -16.89 13.42 7.57
N THR A 22 -16.12 14.45 7.23
CA THR A 22 -15.38 14.54 5.96
C THR A 22 -14.28 13.49 5.90
N ALA A 23 -13.51 13.33 6.99
CA ALA A 23 -12.43 12.35 7.07
C ALA A 23 -12.91 10.88 7.02
N MET A 24 -14.17 10.63 7.37
CA MET A 24 -14.79 9.30 7.27
C MET A 24 -15.43 9.00 5.91
N SER A 25 -15.46 9.97 4.99
CA SER A 25 -16.10 9.83 3.68
C SER A 25 -15.09 9.57 2.56
N LEU A 26 -15.45 8.71 1.61
CA LEU A 26 -14.57 8.33 0.49
C LEU A 26 -14.14 9.52 -0.40
N SER A 27 -14.94 10.60 -0.45
CA SER A 27 -14.67 11.78 -1.30
C SER A 27 -14.33 13.04 -0.53
N GLY A 28 -14.38 13.03 0.81
CA GLY A 28 -14.33 14.27 1.60
C GLY A 28 -13.01 15.04 1.46
N PHE A 29 -11.91 14.33 1.26
CA PHE A 29 -10.61 14.95 1.00
C PHE A 29 -10.51 15.58 -0.39
N ASP A 30 -11.15 14.98 -1.39
CA ASP A 30 -11.18 15.49 -2.76
C ASP A 30 -12.05 16.77 -2.82
N ASP A 31 -13.19 16.78 -2.12
CA ASP A 31 -14.07 17.95 -2.03
C ASP A 31 -13.33 19.17 -1.43
N ALA A 32 -12.52 18.95 -0.39
CA ALA A 32 -11.71 20.01 0.23
C ALA A 32 -10.61 20.53 -0.71
N TRP A 33 -10.02 19.63 -1.52
CA TRP A 33 -9.03 19.99 -2.52
C TRP A 33 -9.62 20.79 -3.68
N ASP A 34 -10.76 20.36 -4.21
CA ASP A 34 -11.49 21.05 -5.27
C ASP A 34 -11.94 22.43 -4.79
N TRP A 35 -12.42 22.52 -3.54
CA TRP A 35 -12.74 23.80 -2.91
C TRP A 35 -11.51 24.72 -2.82
N TYR A 36 -10.36 24.19 -2.37
CA TYR A 36 -9.12 24.96 -2.24
C TYR A 36 -8.63 25.50 -3.60
N THR A 37 -8.53 24.62 -4.60
CA THR A 37 -8.01 24.94 -5.94
C THR A 37 -8.97 25.79 -6.76
N GLY A 38 -10.28 25.61 -6.59
CA GLY A 38 -11.33 26.39 -7.24
C GLY A 38 -11.66 27.72 -6.56
N GLY A 39 -11.23 27.91 -5.32
CA GLY A 39 -11.62 29.06 -4.48
C GLY A 39 -10.43 29.83 -3.92
N PRO A 40 -9.96 29.53 -2.69
CA PRO A 40 -8.86 30.21 -2.03
C PRO A 40 -7.65 30.47 -2.91
N ARG A 41 -7.12 29.44 -3.60
CA ARG A 41 -5.89 29.58 -4.38
C ARG A 41 -5.99 30.54 -5.55
N GLN A 42 -7.14 30.57 -6.25
CA GLN A 42 -7.37 31.47 -7.38
C GLN A 42 -7.53 32.94 -6.96
N ARG A 43 -7.76 33.19 -5.67
CA ARG A 43 -8.01 34.53 -5.13
C ARG A 43 -6.77 35.17 -4.54
N LEU A 44 -5.73 34.38 -4.33
CA LEU A 44 -4.46 34.86 -3.84
C LEU A 44 -3.86 35.82 -4.86
N GLN A 45 -3.59 37.05 -4.44
CA GLN A 45 -2.95 38.05 -5.29
C GLN A 45 -1.43 37.81 -5.34
N PRO A 46 -0.73 38.31 -6.38
CA PRO A 46 0.73 38.24 -6.43
C PRO A 46 1.36 38.87 -5.18
N GLY A 47 2.21 38.10 -4.48
CA GLY A 47 2.85 38.51 -3.23
C GLY A 47 2.02 38.26 -1.97
N GLY A 48 0.80 37.71 -2.10
CA GLY A 48 -0.01 37.29 -0.95
C GLY A 48 0.43 35.96 -0.35
N ALA A 49 -0.09 35.64 0.84
CA ALA A 49 0.18 34.39 1.55
C ALA A 49 -1.11 33.62 1.91
N ILE A 50 -1.01 32.30 2.02
CA ILE A 50 -2.05 31.43 2.56
C ILE A 50 -1.52 30.79 3.84
N ILE A 51 -2.32 30.82 4.90
CA ILE A 51 -2.06 30.11 6.14
C ILE A 51 -3.14 29.05 6.29
N VAL A 52 -2.74 27.79 6.40
CA VAL A 52 -3.64 26.68 6.70
C VAL A 52 -3.37 26.25 8.14
N VAL A 53 -4.41 26.32 8.97
CA VAL A 53 -4.39 25.81 10.34
C VAL A 53 -5.37 24.65 10.39
N MET A 54 -4.85 23.45 10.64
CA MET A 54 -5.68 22.26 10.73
C MET A 54 -5.02 21.15 11.52
N THR A 55 -5.84 20.24 12.04
CA THR A 55 -5.38 18.94 12.53
C THR A 55 -5.18 17.96 11.38
N ARG A 56 -4.10 17.16 11.36
CA ARG A 56 -3.91 16.11 10.36
C ARG A 56 -4.92 14.96 10.54
N TRP A 57 -5.48 14.52 9.42
CA TRP A 57 -6.46 13.42 9.38
C TRP A 57 -5.95 12.23 8.57
N SER A 58 -5.18 12.50 7.52
CA SER A 58 -4.70 11.50 6.57
C SER A 58 -3.58 12.10 5.73
N GLU A 59 -2.76 11.28 5.07
CA GLU A 59 -1.92 11.79 3.99
C GLU A 59 -2.74 12.40 2.84
N LYS A 60 -4.02 12.05 2.70
CA LYS A 60 -4.93 12.64 1.69
C LYS A 60 -5.55 13.97 2.10
N ASP A 61 -5.36 14.40 3.34
CA ASP A 61 -5.91 15.68 3.79
C ASP A 61 -5.31 16.87 3.01
N LEU A 62 -5.90 18.06 3.19
CA LEU A 62 -5.54 19.25 2.41
C LEU A 62 -4.04 19.55 2.54
N THR A 63 -3.48 19.44 3.74
CA THR A 63 -2.05 19.67 3.99
C THR A 63 -1.20 18.65 3.23
N GLY A 64 -1.54 17.36 3.30
CA GLY A 64 -0.83 16.31 2.56
C GLY A 64 -0.89 16.51 1.04
N GLN A 65 -2.02 16.98 0.50
CA GLN A 65 -2.15 17.30 -0.93
C GLN A 65 -1.32 18.54 -1.34
N LEU A 66 -1.29 19.58 -0.52
CA LEU A 66 -0.48 20.78 -0.76
C LEU A 66 1.02 20.46 -0.81
N ILE A 67 1.51 19.68 0.16
CA ILE A 67 2.91 19.23 0.21
C ILE A 67 3.24 18.37 -1.02
N ARG A 68 2.36 17.43 -1.40
CA ARG A 68 2.54 16.64 -2.63
C ARG A 68 2.57 17.51 -3.89
N ALA A 69 1.70 18.51 -3.98
CA ALA A 69 1.64 19.40 -5.13
C ALA A 69 2.93 20.23 -5.26
N GLN A 70 3.50 20.70 -4.15
CA GLN A 70 4.80 21.38 -4.12
C GLN A 70 5.92 20.49 -4.70
N GLY A 71 5.92 19.19 -4.40
CA GLY A 71 6.95 18.26 -4.89
C GLY A 71 6.85 17.93 -6.39
N ARG A 72 5.74 18.24 -7.05
CA ARG A 72 5.50 17.86 -8.46
C ARG A 72 6.08 18.84 -9.48
N ASP A 73 6.16 20.12 -9.15
CA ASP A 73 6.64 21.17 -10.06
C ASP A 73 7.44 22.21 -9.28
N ALA A 74 8.64 22.56 -9.76
CA ALA A 74 9.50 23.56 -9.14
C ALA A 74 8.88 24.99 -9.12
N LEU A 75 7.85 25.24 -9.95
CA LEU A 75 7.10 26.49 -10.00
C LEU A 75 5.81 26.45 -9.15
N ALA A 76 5.51 25.32 -8.50
CA ALA A 76 4.37 25.22 -7.60
C ALA A 76 4.54 26.12 -6.35
N ASP A 77 3.45 26.27 -5.60
CA ASP A 77 3.50 27.01 -4.34
C ASP A 77 4.42 26.29 -3.35
N ASN A 78 5.24 27.07 -2.65
CA ASN A 78 6.10 26.56 -1.57
C ASN A 78 5.39 26.71 -0.23
N TRP A 79 5.34 25.62 0.51
CA TRP A 79 4.73 25.53 1.84
C TRP A 79 5.81 25.37 2.89
N GLU A 80 5.69 26.14 3.97
CA GLU A 80 6.40 25.92 5.21
C GLU A 80 5.46 25.16 6.16
N VAL A 81 5.90 23.99 6.62
CA VAL A 81 5.10 23.15 7.51
C VAL A 81 5.59 23.36 8.93
N ILE A 82 4.66 23.72 9.82
CA ILE A 82 4.92 23.89 11.25
C ILE A 82 4.05 22.88 11.98
N GLU A 83 4.68 21.96 12.72
CA GLU A 83 4.00 20.85 13.40
C GLU A 83 4.09 21.02 14.92
N PHE A 84 2.98 20.70 15.59
CA PHE A 84 2.85 20.76 17.04
C PHE A 84 2.37 19.40 17.56
N PRO A 85 3.25 18.38 17.61
CA PRO A 85 2.89 17.06 18.12
C PRO A 85 2.62 17.11 19.62
N MET A 86 1.62 16.37 20.09
CA MET A 86 1.21 16.31 21.50
C MET A 86 2.35 15.84 22.41
N GLU A 87 3.07 14.79 22.02
CA GLU A 87 4.27 14.29 22.69
C GLU A 87 5.51 14.78 21.93
N MET A 88 6.31 15.62 22.60
CA MET A 88 7.54 16.19 22.05
C MET A 88 8.68 15.16 22.05
N PRO A 89 9.78 15.38 21.28
CA PRO A 89 10.93 14.46 21.28
C PRO A 89 11.58 14.23 22.66
N SER A 90 11.34 15.12 23.62
CA SER A 90 11.74 14.96 25.02
C SER A 90 10.89 13.95 25.81
N GLY A 91 9.82 13.42 25.22
CA GLY A 91 8.80 12.59 25.87
C GLY A 91 7.82 13.37 26.76
N GLN A 92 7.90 14.71 26.77
CA GLN A 92 7.00 15.57 27.54
C GLN A 92 5.84 16.07 26.67
N PRO A 93 4.68 16.40 27.28
CA PRO A 93 3.58 17.04 26.59
C PRO A 93 4.01 18.37 25.95
N LEU A 94 3.42 18.71 24.80
CA LEU A 94 3.60 19.99 24.12
C LEU A 94 3.25 21.19 25.02
N TRP A 95 2.21 21.01 25.85
CA TRP A 95 1.73 22.02 26.78
C TRP A 95 1.68 21.47 28.22
N PRO A 96 2.83 21.35 28.90
CA PRO A 96 2.92 20.73 30.22
C PRO A 96 2.09 21.41 31.31
N GLU A 97 1.83 22.72 31.19
CA GLU A 97 1.02 23.48 32.15
C GLU A 97 -0.47 23.14 32.05
N PHE A 98 -0.93 22.59 30.93
CA PHE A 98 -2.33 22.20 30.73
C PHE A 98 -2.52 20.68 30.77
N TRP A 99 -1.59 19.93 30.18
CA TRP A 99 -1.59 18.46 30.18
C TRP A 99 -0.45 17.92 31.03
N SER A 100 -0.78 17.18 32.09
CA SER A 100 0.23 16.37 32.77
C SER A 100 0.68 15.19 31.89
N PHE A 101 1.87 14.66 32.18
CA PHE A 101 2.36 13.46 31.52
C PHE A 101 1.38 12.28 31.71
N GLU A 102 0.84 12.11 32.91
CA GLU A 102 -0.11 11.03 33.20
C GLU A 102 -1.41 11.16 32.39
N GLU A 103 -1.96 12.37 32.25
CA GLU A 103 -3.17 12.62 31.46
C GLU A 103 -2.94 12.39 29.97
N MET A 104 -1.80 12.84 29.44
CA MET A 104 -1.40 12.57 28.05
C MET A 104 -1.34 11.06 27.78
N GLN A 105 -0.67 10.29 28.66
CA GLN A 105 -0.58 8.83 28.53
C GLN A 105 -1.95 8.15 28.67
N ALA A 106 -2.83 8.65 29.55
CA ALA A 106 -4.18 8.13 29.70
C ALA A 106 -5.02 8.33 28.43
N VAL A 107 -4.92 9.51 27.78
CA VAL A 107 -5.59 9.76 26.50
C VAL A 107 -5.01 8.88 25.40
N LYS A 108 -3.67 8.79 25.29
CA LYS A 108 -2.98 7.91 24.33
C LYS A 108 -3.43 6.46 24.46
N ALA A 109 -3.64 5.97 25.68
CA ALA A 109 -4.13 4.62 25.95
C ALA A 109 -5.64 4.44 25.66
N SER A 110 -6.42 5.52 25.62
CA SER A 110 -7.88 5.48 25.48
C SER A 110 -8.35 5.63 24.04
N ILE A 111 -7.50 6.11 23.13
CA ILE A 111 -7.84 6.31 21.72
C ILE A 111 -7.06 5.35 20.81
N PRO A 112 -7.64 4.93 19.66
CA PRO A 112 -6.90 4.12 18.70
C PRO A 112 -5.62 4.81 18.24
N LEU A 113 -4.51 4.07 18.24
CA LEU A 113 -3.18 4.59 17.88
C LEU A 113 -3.14 5.31 16.52
N PRO A 114 -3.84 4.87 15.45
CA PRO A 114 -3.89 5.64 14.20
C PRO A 114 -4.53 7.03 14.35
N LYS A 115 -5.57 7.15 15.19
CA LYS A 115 -6.19 8.44 15.49
C LYS A 115 -5.27 9.31 16.34
N TRP A 116 -4.52 8.70 17.27
CA TRP A 116 -3.47 9.39 18.03
C TRP A 116 -2.37 9.92 17.11
N ASN A 117 -1.80 9.07 16.27
CA ASN A 117 -0.70 9.44 15.39
C ASN A 117 -1.11 10.56 14.42
N ALA A 118 -2.28 10.44 13.77
CA ALA A 118 -2.80 11.48 12.90
C ALA A 118 -3.14 12.78 13.66
N GLN A 119 -4.07 12.72 14.61
CA GLN A 119 -4.67 13.95 15.18
C GLN A 119 -3.85 14.58 16.30
N TYR A 120 -3.12 13.78 17.08
CA TYR A 120 -2.34 14.26 18.24
C TYR A 120 -0.87 14.43 17.86
N GLN A 121 -0.26 13.49 17.13
CA GLN A 121 1.15 13.59 16.75
C GLN A 121 1.39 14.28 15.40
N GLN A 122 0.35 14.68 14.67
CA GLN A 122 0.44 15.26 13.32
C GLN A 122 1.13 14.35 12.30
N ASN A 123 1.21 13.04 12.57
CA ASN A 123 1.85 12.04 11.72
C ASN A 123 0.85 10.96 11.29
N PRO A 124 0.05 11.19 10.24
CA PRO A 124 -0.93 10.22 9.76
C PRO A 124 -0.31 9.00 9.05
N THR A 125 1.02 8.85 8.99
CA THR A 125 1.66 7.66 8.38
C THR A 125 1.32 6.41 9.20
N GLY A 126 0.85 5.37 8.51
CA GLY A 126 0.48 4.08 9.09
C GLY A 126 1.65 3.20 9.55
N ASP A 127 2.89 3.69 9.53
CA ASP A 127 4.10 2.86 9.58
C ASP A 127 4.30 2.08 10.90
N GLU A 128 3.78 2.53 12.04
CA GLU A 128 3.95 1.78 13.30
C GLU A 128 3.09 0.50 13.39
N ASN A 129 1.93 0.47 12.73
CA ASN A 129 1.03 -0.70 12.68
C ASN A 129 1.04 -1.40 11.31
N ALA A 130 1.87 -0.93 10.38
CA ALA A 130 2.03 -1.55 9.08
C ALA A 130 2.59 -2.97 9.25
N ILE A 131 1.89 -3.96 8.70
CA ILE A 131 2.36 -5.34 8.74
C ILE A 131 3.58 -5.53 7.82
N ILE A 132 3.63 -4.77 6.72
CA ILE A 132 4.75 -4.71 5.78
C ILE A 132 5.20 -3.26 5.72
N LYS A 133 6.40 -2.96 6.19
CA LYS A 133 6.93 -1.59 6.20
C LYS A 133 7.52 -1.20 4.86
N ARG A 134 7.44 0.09 4.52
CA ARG A 134 8.06 0.66 3.30
C ARG A 134 9.56 0.36 3.23
N GLU A 135 10.24 0.52 4.37
CA GLU A 135 11.69 0.32 4.52
C GLU A 135 12.15 -1.14 4.34
N TRP A 136 11.25 -2.12 4.34
CA TRP A 136 11.58 -3.53 4.13
C TRP A 136 11.67 -3.93 2.65
N TRP A 137 11.25 -3.05 1.75
CA TRP A 137 11.39 -3.28 0.32
C TRP A 137 12.79 -2.87 -0.15
N ASN A 138 13.50 -3.79 -0.80
CA ASN A 138 14.75 -3.42 -1.45
C ASN A 138 14.47 -2.78 -2.81
N VAL A 139 15.11 -1.65 -3.07
CA VAL A 139 15.03 -0.98 -4.37
C VAL A 139 15.96 -1.67 -5.36
N TRP A 140 15.41 -2.10 -6.49
CA TRP A 140 16.17 -2.55 -7.64
C TRP A 140 16.46 -1.36 -8.56
N ASP A 141 17.67 -0.82 -8.45
CA ASP A 141 18.11 0.39 -9.15
C ASP A 141 18.69 0.14 -10.56
N LYS A 142 18.77 -1.13 -10.98
CA LYS A 142 19.35 -1.51 -12.28
C LYS A 142 18.30 -1.42 -13.38
N GLN A 143 18.71 -0.88 -14.53
CA GLN A 143 17.85 -0.76 -15.72
C GLN A 143 17.40 -2.11 -16.31
N GLN A 144 18.14 -3.19 -16.04
CA GLN A 144 17.82 -4.51 -16.56
C GLN A 144 17.22 -5.38 -15.46
N ILE A 145 16.16 -6.10 -15.84
CA ILE A 145 15.57 -7.15 -15.01
C ILE A 145 16.62 -8.24 -14.78
N PRO A 146 16.76 -8.78 -13.55
CA PRO A 146 17.69 -9.87 -13.28
C PRO A 146 17.32 -11.14 -14.06
N GLN A 147 18.24 -12.11 -14.11
CA GLN A 147 17.92 -13.42 -14.66
C GLN A 147 16.90 -14.11 -13.76
N LEU A 148 15.70 -14.33 -14.30
CA LEU A 148 14.59 -14.95 -13.58
C LEU A 148 14.63 -16.47 -13.74
N GLN A 149 14.33 -17.18 -12.66
CA GLN A 149 14.20 -18.63 -12.64
C GLN A 149 12.75 -19.08 -12.81
N TYR A 150 11.81 -18.33 -12.25
CA TYR A 150 10.37 -18.59 -12.30
C TYR A 150 9.60 -17.29 -12.22
N VAL A 151 8.53 -17.17 -13.00
CA VAL A 151 7.62 -16.03 -13.04
C VAL A 151 6.21 -16.48 -12.66
N ILE A 152 5.60 -15.75 -11.73
CA ILE A 152 4.23 -15.98 -11.29
C ILE A 152 3.44 -14.70 -11.48
N GLN A 153 2.20 -14.88 -11.93
CA GLN A 153 1.21 -13.81 -11.95
C GLN A 153 0.10 -14.11 -10.94
N SER A 154 -0.30 -13.11 -10.18
CA SER A 154 -1.34 -13.23 -9.17
C SER A 154 -2.44 -12.22 -9.42
N TYR A 155 -3.66 -12.71 -9.58
CA TYR A 155 -4.83 -11.91 -9.89
C TYR A 155 -5.76 -11.89 -8.69
N ASP A 156 -5.99 -10.69 -8.17
CA ASP A 156 -7.11 -10.40 -7.28
C ASP A 156 -8.21 -9.75 -8.10
N THR A 157 -9.33 -10.46 -8.21
CA THR A 157 -10.41 -10.09 -9.14
C THR A 157 -11.67 -9.79 -8.36
N ALA A 158 -12.13 -8.55 -8.43
CA ALA A 158 -13.42 -8.18 -7.89
C ALA A 158 -14.52 -8.22 -8.96
N PHE A 159 -15.76 -8.39 -8.52
CA PHE A 159 -16.93 -8.34 -9.39
C PHE A 159 -18.04 -7.55 -8.71
N SER A 160 -18.36 -6.39 -9.27
CA SER A 160 -19.56 -5.64 -8.90
C SER A 160 -20.59 -5.72 -10.03
N LYS A 161 -21.84 -6.01 -9.68
CA LYS A 161 -23.00 -5.93 -10.60
C LYS A 161 -23.52 -4.49 -10.76
N ASN A 162 -22.97 -3.53 -10.01
CA ASN A 162 -23.41 -2.14 -9.99
C ASN A 162 -22.47 -1.25 -10.82
N THR A 163 -22.94 -0.06 -11.20
CA THR A 163 -22.30 0.92 -12.09
C THR A 163 -20.93 1.47 -11.65
N ARG A 164 -20.40 1.03 -10.50
CA ARG A 164 -18.99 1.20 -10.13
C ARG A 164 -18.40 -0.20 -9.95
N ALA A 165 -17.58 -0.63 -10.91
CA ALA A 165 -16.79 -1.86 -10.77
C ALA A 165 -15.86 -1.72 -9.56
N ASP A 166 -15.71 -2.79 -8.78
CA ASP A 166 -14.71 -2.88 -7.73
C ASP A 166 -13.32 -2.99 -8.38
N TYR A 167 -12.25 -2.66 -7.66
CA TYR A 167 -10.90 -2.72 -8.22
C TYR A 167 -10.48 -4.17 -8.44
N SER A 168 -9.77 -4.42 -9.52
CA SER A 168 -9.03 -5.66 -9.76
C SER A 168 -7.55 -5.33 -9.85
N ALA A 169 -6.72 -6.24 -9.36
CA ALA A 169 -5.28 -6.09 -9.27
C ALA A 169 -4.57 -7.31 -9.86
N ILE A 170 -3.54 -7.04 -10.65
CA ILE A 170 -2.64 -8.04 -11.22
C ILE A 170 -1.23 -7.66 -10.81
N THR A 171 -0.52 -8.54 -10.12
CA THR A 171 0.90 -8.39 -9.83
C THR A 171 1.69 -9.52 -10.48
N THR A 172 2.84 -9.18 -11.05
CA THR A 172 3.78 -10.14 -11.66
C THR A 172 5.05 -10.16 -10.83
N TRP A 173 5.51 -11.36 -10.48
CA TRP A 173 6.64 -11.60 -9.61
C TRP A 173 7.63 -12.56 -10.25
N GLY A 174 8.92 -12.35 -10.00
CA GLY A 174 9.99 -13.21 -10.46
C GLY A 174 10.86 -13.71 -9.31
N VAL A 175 11.25 -14.98 -9.36
CA VAL A 175 12.30 -15.54 -8.50
C VAL A 175 13.64 -15.32 -9.17
N PHE A 176 14.59 -14.78 -8.43
CA PHE A 176 15.95 -14.58 -8.92
C PHE A 176 16.97 -14.77 -7.80
N TYR A 177 18.24 -14.85 -8.18
CA TYR A 177 19.35 -14.86 -7.23
C TYR A 177 20.05 -13.50 -7.30
N PRO A 178 19.96 -12.65 -6.25
CA PRO A 178 20.62 -11.35 -6.24
C PRO A 178 22.13 -11.46 -6.48
N GLU A 179 22.75 -12.49 -5.91
CA GLU A 179 24.13 -12.89 -6.15
C GLU A 179 24.21 -14.42 -6.34
N GLU A 180 25.21 -14.89 -7.08
CA GLU A 180 25.36 -16.31 -7.35
C GLU A 180 25.71 -17.08 -6.07
N GLY A 181 24.85 -18.02 -5.67
CA GLY A 181 25.00 -18.80 -4.43
C GLY A 181 24.33 -18.22 -3.18
N THR A 182 23.58 -17.11 -3.30
CA THR A 182 22.76 -16.60 -2.19
C THR A 182 21.38 -17.28 -2.12
N VAL A 183 20.59 -16.92 -1.11
CA VAL A 183 19.18 -17.30 -1.04
C VAL A 183 18.42 -16.62 -2.19
N ALA A 184 17.42 -17.32 -2.73
CA ALA A 184 16.57 -16.78 -3.77
C ALA A 184 15.75 -15.59 -3.23
N GLY A 185 15.73 -14.50 -3.99
CA GLY A 185 14.88 -13.33 -3.75
C GLY A 185 13.66 -13.31 -4.68
N LEU A 186 12.68 -12.49 -4.33
CA LEU A 186 11.54 -12.17 -5.17
C LEU A 186 11.62 -10.73 -5.64
N ILE A 187 11.39 -10.50 -6.92
CA ILE A 187 11.30 -9.15 -7.49
C ILE A 187 9.91 -8.93 -8.06
N LEU A 188 9.31 -7.77 -7.75
CA LEU A 188 8.11 -7.28 -8.38
C LEU A 188 8.45 -6.79 -9.80
N LEU A 189 7.80 -7.36 -10.81
CA LEU A 189 8.12 -7.11 -12.23
C LEU A 189 7.13 -6.17 -12.91
N ASP A 190 5.85 -6.23 -12.50
CA ASP A 190 4.76 -5.43 -13.05
C ASP A 190 3.58 -5.41 -12.08
N ALA A 191 2.82 -4.32 -12.06
CA ALA A 191 1.56 -4.22 -11.34
C ALA A 191 0.53 -3.42 -12.13
N LYS A 192 -0.68 -3.96 -12.24
CA LYS A 192 -1.82 -3.30 -12.90
C LYS A 192 -2.99 -3.30 -11.94
N LYS A 193 -3.55 -2.12 -11.69
CA LYS A 193 -4.76 -1.93 -10.89
C LYS A 193 -5.78 -1.12 -11.66
N GLY A 194 -7.03 -1.55 -11.67
CA GLY A 194 -8.08 -0.85 -12.39
C GLY A 194 -9.48 -1.37 -12.11
N ARG A 195 -10.47 -0.57 -12.49
CA ARG A 195 -11.88 -0.96 -12.48
C ARG A 195 -12.23 -1.47 -13.87
N TRP A 196 -12.11 -2.77 -14.05
CA TRP A 196 -12.36 -3.41 -15.34
C TRP A 196 -13.66 -4.20 -15.28
N ASP A 197 -14.45 -4.08 -16.34
CA ASP A 197 -15.50 -5.07 -16.56
C ASP A 197 -14.88 -6.43 -16.96
N PHE A 198 -15.70 -7.48 -17.06
CA PHE A 198 -15.17 -8.81 -17.33
C PHE A 198 -14.45 -8.94 -18.70
N PRO A 199 -14.99 -8.40 -19.81
CA PRO A 199 -14.27 -8.31 -21.08
C PRO A 199 -12.91 -7.59 -20.99
N GLU A 200 -12.85 -6.43 -20.34
CA GLU A 200 -11.63 -5.65 -20.15
C GLU A 200 -10.61 -6.41 -19.29
N LEU A 201 -11.06 -6.99 -18.16
CA LEU A 201 -10.22 -7.79 -17.27
C LEU A 201 -9.57 -8.95 -18.02
N LYS A 202 -10.33 -9.65 -18.88
CA LYS A 202 -9.80 -10.72 -19.73
C LYS A 202 -8.73 -10.19 -20.68
N GLN A 203 -8.96 -9.04 -21.30
CA GLN A 203 -7.98 -8.44 -22.21
C GLN A 203 -6.68 -8.09 -21.47
N VAL A 204 -6.77 -7.39 -20.34
CA VAL A 204 -5.62 -6.98 -19.53
C VAL A 204 -4.83 -8.20 -19.02
N ALA A 205 -5.53 -9.23 -18.53
CA ALA A 205 -4.92 -10.49 -18.09
C ALA A 205 -4.19 -11.21 -19.22
N MET A 206 -4.77 -11.24 -20.43
CA MET A 206 -4.15 -11.87 -21.60
C MET A 206 -2.92 -11.11 -22.11
N GLU A 207 -2.97 -9.77 -22.10
CA GLU A 207 -1.83 -8.94 -22.46
C GLU A 207 -0.68 -9.14 -21.47
N SER A 208 -0.99 -9.15 -20.17
CA SER A 208 -0.01 -9.42 -19.10
C SER A 208 0.61 -10.81 -19.21
N TYR A 209 -0.21 -11.84 -19.47
CA TYR A 209 0.27 -13.21 -19.64
C TYR A 209 1.19 -13.36 -20.85
N LYS A 210 0.82 -12.78 -22.00
CA LYS A 210 1.62 -12.87 -23.23
C LYS A 210 2.95 -12.13 -23.14
N PHE A 211 2.99 -11.05 -22.37
CA PHE A 211 4.21 -10.27 -22.21
C PHE A 211 5.22 -10.98 -21.29
N TRP A 212 4.75 -11.53 -20.17
CA TRP A 212 5.60 -12.12 -19.15
C TRP A 212 5.80 -13.63 -19.26
N GLU A 213 4.93 -14.32 -20.03
CA GLU A 213 4.92 -15.78 -20.20
C GLU A 213 5.12 -16.57 -18.88
N PRO A 214 4.32 -16.29 -17.82
CA PRO A 214 4.54 -16.89 -16.51
C PRO A 214 4.27 -18.39 -16.51
N GLU A 215 5.05 -19.15 -15.73
CA GLU A 215 4.84 -20.59 -15.55
C GLU A 215 3.56 -20.89 -14.77
N THR A 216 3.07 -19.94 -13.96
CA THR A 216 1.85 -20.10 -13.18
C THR A 216 1.08 -18.79 -13.06
N VAL A 217 -0.22 -18.87 -13.34
CA VAL A 217 -1.18 -17.80 -13.03
C VAL A 217 -2.01 -18.23 -11.83
N ILE A 218 -2.12 -17.38 -10.82
CA ILE A 218 -2.91 -17.61 -9.62
C ILE A 218 -4.10 -16.67 -9.65
N ILE A 219 -5.30 -17.21 -9.42
CA ILE A 219 -6.53 -16.42 -9.38
C ILE A 219 -7.32 -16.81 -8.14
N GLU A 220 -7.79 -15.82 -7.39
CA GLU A 220 -8.68 -16.11 -6.27
C GLU A 220 -9.99 -16.73 -6.78
N ALA A 221 -10.41 -17.85 -6.21
CA ALA A 221 -11.63 -18.56 -6.57
C ALA A 221 -12.89 -17.89 -6.01
N LYS A 222 -13.02 -16.58 -6.19
CA LYS A 222 -14.17 -15.77 -5.81
C LYS A 222 -14.69 -14.96 -6.99
N ALA A 223 -16.00 -14.72 -6.98
CA ALA A 223 -16.66 -13.78 -7.89
C ALA A 223 -16.28 -13.93 -9.37
N SER A 224 -15.61 -12.94 -9.98
CA SER A 224 -15.15 -12.94 -11.38
C SER A 224 -13.95 -13.86 -11.65
N GLY A 225 -13.25 -14.31 -10.61
CA GLY A 225 -12.08 -15.17 -10.73
C GLY A 225 -12.39 -16.55 -11.30
N MET A 226 -13.53 -17.15 -10.93
CA MET A 226 -13.93 -18.46 -11.48
C MET A 226 -14.25 -18.43 -12.98
N PRO A 227 -15.06 -17.49 -13.50
CA PRO A 227 -15.21 -17.28 -14.93
C PRO A 227 -13.87 -17.03 -15.66
N LEU A 228 -13.00 -16.18 -15.10
CA LEU A 228 -11.70 -15.88 -15.70
C LEU A 228 -10.81 -17.13 -15.76
N THR A 229 -10.76 -17.92 -14.69
CA THR A 229 -10.06 -19.21 -14.65
C THR A 229 -10.54 -20.16 -15.75
N HIS A 230 -11.85 -20.28 -15.95
CA HIS A 230 -12.39 -21.17 -17.00
C HIS A 230 -11.97 -20.72 -18.40
N GLU A 231 -12.05 -19.41 -18.69
CA GLU A 231 -11.61 -18.84 -19.95
C GLU A 231 -10.12 -19.08 -20.22
N LEU A 232 -9.26 -18.76 -19.25
CA LEU A 232 -7.81 -18.92 -19.39
C LEU A 232 -7.42 -20.40 -19.54
N ARG A 233 -8.02 -21.31 -18.78
CA ARG A 233 -7.77 -22.76 -18.92
C ARG A 233 -8.23 -23.30 -20.27
N ASN A 234 -9.35 -22.83 -20.81
CA ASN A 234 -9.80 -23.19 -22.16
C ASN A 234 -8.81 -22.73 -23.24
N MET A 235 -8.01 -21.71 -22.97
CA MET A 235 -6.93 -21.22 -23.83
C MET A 235 -5.58 -21.94 -23.58
N GLY A 236 -5.54 -22.93 -22.69
CA GLY A 236 -4.34 -23.71 -22.37
C GLY A 236 -3.44 -23.09 -21.31
N ILE A 237 -3.88 -22.03 -20.61
CA ILE A 237 -3.09 -21.33 -19.60
C ILE A 237 -3.17 -22.10 -18.26
N PRO A 238 -2.02 -22.39 -17.61
CA PRO A 238 -1.97 -23.11 -16.35
C PRO A 238 -2.38 -22.20 -15.18
N VAL A 239 -3.70 -22.12 -14.93
CA VAL A 239 -4.27 -21.38 -13.80
C VAL A 239 -4.41 -22.24 -12.56
N VAL A 240 -3.85 -21.77 -11.45
CA VAL A 240 -4.03 -22.30 -10.10
C VAL A 240 -5.04 -21.44 -9.36
N ASN A 241 -6.07 -22.06 -8.81
CA ASN A 241 -7.05 -21.36 -7.99
C ASN A 241 -6.52 -21.20 -6.57
N PHE A 242 -6.62 -20.00 -6.02
CA PHE A 242 -6.36 -19.71 -4.63
C PHE A 242 -7.69 -19.60 -3.86
N THR A 243 -7.79 -20.30 -2.73
CA THR A 243 -8.94 -20.22 -1.84
C THR A 243 -8.41 -19.99 -0.43
N PRO A 244 -8.75 -18.87 0.24
CA PRO A 244 -8.36 -18.66 1.63
C PRO A 244 -8.87 -19.78 2.53
N SER A 245 -8.01 -20.32 3.39
CA SER A 245 -8.39 -21.32 4.40
C SER A 245 -9.50 -20.76 5.31
N ARG A 246 -10.53 -21.55 5.61
CA ARG A 246 -11.61 -21.14 6.55
C ARG A 246 -11.00 -20.68 7.88
N GLY A 247 -11.22 -19.41 8.23
CA GLY A 247 -10.75 -18.80 9.49
C GLY A 247 -9.42 -18.06 9.40
N ASN A 248 -8.75 -18.05 8.25
CA ASN A 248 -7.56 -17.23 8.04
C ASN A 248 -8.01 -15.86 7.51
N ASP A 249 -8.02 -14.84 8.37
CA ASP A 249 -8.39 -13.48 7.99
C ASP A 249 -7.28 -12.82 7.14
N LYS A 250 -7.61 -11.70 6.46
CA LYS A 250 -6.66 -11.01 5.57
C LYS A 250 -5.36 -10.66 6.30
N VAL A 251 -5.48 -10.14 7.52
CA VAL A 251 -4.36 -9.75 8.39
C VAL A 251 -3.41 -10.92 8.65
N SER A 252 -3.93 -12.10 9.03
CA SER A 252 -3.09 -13.28 9.25
C SER A 252 -2.35 -13.74 7.99
N ARG A 253 -2.94 -13.57 6.80
CA ARG A 253 -2.25 -13.87 5.52
C ARG A 253 -1.08 -12.93 5.27
N VAL A 254 -1.24 -11.64 5.51
CA VAL A 254 -0.14 -10.66 5.37
C VAL A 254 0.97 -10.95 6.38
N HIS A 255 0.64 -11.26 7.64
CA HIS A 255 1.64 -11.68 8.64
C HIS A 255 2.43 -12.93 8.23
N SER A 256 1.82 -13.85 7.47
CA SER A 256 2.53 -15.06 7.02
C SER A 256 3.64 -14.78 5.99
N VAL A 257 3.56 -13.64 5.29
CA VAL A 257 4.56 -13.23 4.29
C VAL A 257 5.47 -12.11 4.78
N SER A 258 5.11 -11.40 5.85
CA SER A 258 5.93 -10.31 6.42
C SER A 258 7.39 -10.69 6.70
N PRO A 259 7.75 -11.92 7.15
CA PRO A 259 9.14 -12.28 7.37
C PRO A 259 9.99 -12.27 6.08
N LEU A 260 9.38 -12.45 4.90
CA LEU A 260 10.11 -12.35 3.62
C LEU A 260 10.58 -10.91 3.35
N PHE A 261 9.75 -9.94 3.73
CA PHE A 261 10.08 -8.52 3.63
C PHE A 261 11.12 -8.14 4.67
N GLU A 262 10.90 -8.51 5.94
CA GLU A 262 11.81 -8.20 7.05
C GLU A 262 13.23 -8.77 6.83
N SER A 263 13.33 -9.94 6.20
CA SER A 263 14.63 -10.57 5.85
C SER A 263 15.30 -9.98 4.60
N GLY A 264 14.72 -8.97 3.97
CA GLY A 264 15.28 -8.31 2.80
C GLY A 264 15.27 -9.17 1.53
N MET A 265 14.33 -10.11 1.40
CA MET A 265 14.23 -10.97 0.21
C MET A 265 13.34 -10.40 -0.88
N ILE A 266 12.60 -9.32 -0.61
CA ILE A 266 11.66 -8.71 -1.55
C ILE A 266 12.27 -7.46 -2.18
N TRP A 267 12.15 -7.37 -3.50
CA TRP A 267 12.69 -6.32 -4.34
C TRP A 267 11.60 -5.70 -5.21
N ALA A 268 11.70 -4.40 -5.47
CA ALA A 268 10.83 -3.68 -6.39
C ALA A 268 11.64 -2.62 -7.16
N PRO A 269 11.30 -2.33 -8.43
CA PRO A 269 11.95 -1.26 -9.19
C PRO A 269 11.51 0.12 -8.69
N ASP A 270 12.32 1.13 -8.96
CA ASP A 270 11.99 2.54 -8.70
C ASP A 270 11.06 3.09 -9.81
N GLU A 271 9.83 2.57 -9.84
CA GLU A 271 8.81 2.93 -10.82
C GLU A 271 7.51 3.34 -10.12
N SER A 272 6.74 4.26 -10.71
CA SER A 272 5.54 4.81 -10.06
C SER A 272 4.51 3.74 -9.71
N TRP A 273 4.30 2.77 -10.61
CA TRP A 273 3.37 1.67 -10.40
C TRP A 273 3.84 0.71 -9.29
N ALA A 274 5.15 0.59 -9.06
CA ALA A 274 5.70 -0.23 -7.99
C ALA A 274 5.54 0.48 -6.65
N HIS A 275 5.72 1.80 -6.63
CA HIS A 275 5.44 2.63 -5.46
C HIS A 275 3.98 2.51 -5.02
N ASP A 276 3.01 2.47 -5.95
CA ASP A 276 1.60 2.24 -5.62
C ASP A 276 1.39 0.92 -4.85
N VAL A 277 2.12 -0.16 -5.19
CA VAL A 277 2.07 -1.44 -4.46
C VAL A 277 2.67 -1.29 -3.06
N ILE A 278 3.84 -0.66 -2.96
CA ILE A 278 4.56 -0.46 -1.69
C ILE A 278 3.69 0.36 -0.72
N GLU A 279 3.09 1.44 -1.20
CA GLU A 279 2.24 2.32 -0.40
C GLU A 279 0.96 1.61 0.06
N GLU A 280 0.32 0.82 -0.80
CA GLU A 280 -0.87 0.05 -0.42
C GLU A 280 -0.53 -1.04 0.62
N CYS A 281 0.61 -1.71 0.48
CA CYS A 281 1.11 -2.67 1.47
C CYS A 281 1.47 -2.00 2.81
N ALA A 282 2.07 -0.81 2.79
CA ALA A 282 2.42 -0.06 4.00
C ALA A 282 1.20 0.54 4.70
N ALA A 283 0.14 0.88 3.97
CA ALA A 283 -1.10 1.37 4.56
C ALA A 283 -1.92 0.25 5.22
N PHE A 284 -1.71 -1.03 4.87
CA PHE A 284 -2.46 -2.16 5.40
C PHE A 284 -2.16 -2.41 6.90
N PRO A 285 -3.17 -2.67 7.76
CA PRO A 285 -4.57 -3.02 7.45
C PRO A 285 -5.53 -1.84 7.37
N ASN A 286 -5.05 -0.60 7.50
CA ASN A 286 -5.90 0.58 7.64
C ASN A 286 -6.09 1.35 6.32
N GLY A 287 -5.52 0.85 5.21
CA GLY A 287 -5.66 1.42 3.87
C GLY A 287 -7.08 1.35 3.33
N GLU A 288 -7.41 2.27 2.41
CA GLU A 288 -8.72 2.32 1.74
C GLU A 288 -8.93 1.13 0.79
N TYR A 289 -7.83 0.64 0.21
CA TYR A 289 -7.82 -0.47 -0.72
C TYR A 289 -6.86 -1.55 -0.24
N ASP A 290 -7.18 -2.80 -0.58
CA ASP A 290 -6.35 -3.95 -0.26
C ASP A 290 -6.15 -4.90 -1.44
N ASP A 291 -6.57 -4.52 -2.66
CA ASP A 291 -6.51 -5.38 -3.84
C ASP A 291 -5.05 -5.72 -4.24
N LEU A 292 -4.13 -4.74 -4.18
CA LEU A 292 -2.71 -4.98 -4.44
C LEU A 292 -2.07 -5.80 -3.31
N VAL A 293 -2.55 -5.65 -2.08
CA VAL A 293 -2.10 -6.44 -0.92
C VAL A 293 -2.56 -7.89 -1.06
N ASP A 294 -3.82 -8.13 -1.43
CA ASP A 294 -4.37 -9.46 -1.65
C ASP A 294 -3.64 -10.16 -2.82
N SER A 295 -3.44 -9.47 -3.95
CA SER A 295 -2.67 -9.99 -5.08
C SER A 295 -1.21 -10.32 -4.70
N THR A 296 -0.54 -9.42 -3.99
CA THR A 296 0.84 -9.60 -3.50
C THR A 296 0.94 -10.79 -2.55
N THR A 297 0.14 -10.82 -1.48
CA THR A 297 0.17 -11.92 -0.50
C THR A 297 -0.10 -13.27 -1.13
N GLN A 298 -1.06 -13.36 -2.06
CA GLN A 298 -1.35 -14.59 -2.80
C GLN A 298 -0.13 -15.10 -3.59
N ALA A 299 0.62 -14.21 -4.26
CA ALA A 299 1.84 -14.57 -4.99
C ALA A 299 2.93 -15.09 -4.05
N LEU A 300 3.25 -14.34 -2.99
CA LEU A 300 4.32 -14.69 -2.06
C LEU A 300 4.02 -15.99 -1.30
N MET A 301 2.77 -16.20 -0.86
CA MET A 301 2.36 -17.45 -0.24
C MET A 301 2.58 -18.64 -1.17
N ARG A 302 2.34 -18.48 -2.47
CA ARG A 302 2.57 -19.56 -3.44
C ARG A 302 4.04 -19.90 -3.59
N TYR A 303 4.92 -18.90 -3.62
CA TYR A 303 6.37 -19.14 -3.68
C TYR A 303 6.88 -19.90 -2.46
N ARG A 304 6.38 -19.55 -1.26
CA ARG A 304 6.68 -20.30 -0.03
C ARG A 304 6.20 -21.74 -0.09
N GLN A 305 4.94 -21.97 -0.49
CA GLN A 305 4.38 -23.32 -0.58
C GLN A 305 5.03 -24.19 -1.67
N GLY A 306 5.50 -23.56 -2.76
CA GLY A 306 6.23 -24.25 -3.83
C GLY A 306 7.69 -24.53 -3.49
N ASN A 307 8.16 -24.13 -2.31
CA ASN A 307 9.55 -24.22 -1.87
C ASN A 307 10.54 -23.53 -2.84
N PHE A 308 10.07 -22.50 -3.53
CA PHE A 308 10.89 -21.68 -4.44
C PHE A 308 11.72 -20.63 -3.69
N VAL A 309 11.27 -20.26 -2.48
CA VAL A 309 11.91 -19.28 -1.59
C VAL A 309 11.78 -19.79 -0.15
N GLN A 310 12.86 -19.71 0.62
CA GLN A 310 12.96 -20.14 2.02
C GLN A 310 13.51 -18.99 2.87
N LEU A 311 13.07 -18.87 4.13
CA LEU A 311 13.62 -17.85 5.02
C LEU A 311 15.02 -18.25 5.49
N PRO A 312 15.94 -17.29 5.74
CA PRO A 312 17.20 -17.57 6.42
C PRO A 312 17.02 -18.30 7.77
N SER A 313 15.91 -18.05 8.48
CA SER A 313 15.56 -18.73 9.73
C SER A 313 15.25 -20.21 9.55
N ASP A 314 14.74 -20.62 8.39
CA ASP A 314 14.34 -22.01 8.11
C ASP A 314 15.58 -22.94 8.10
N TYR A 315 16.77 -22.40 7.83
CA TYR A 315 18.03 -23.15 7.88
C TYR A 315 18.51 -23.48 9.30
N TRP A 316 18.04 -22.78 10.34
CA TRP A 316 18.47 -23.01 11.73
C TRP A 316 17.66 -24.09 12.45
N GLU A 317 16.47 -24.44 11.96
CA GLU A 317 15.68 -25.55 12.52
C GLU A 317 16.11 -26.92 11.96
N ASP A 318 16.86 -26.93 10.84
CA ASP A 318 17.17 -28.14 10.07
C ASP A 318 18.50 -28.83 10.41
N GLU A 319 19.09 -28.57 11.58
CA GLU A 319 20.18 -29.43 12.12
C GLU A 319 19.67 -30.58 13.01
N SER A 320 18.36 -30.67 13.33
CA SER A 320 17.88 -31.66 14.30
C SER A 320 16.59 -32.43 13.97
N ALA A 321 16.03 -32.33 12.77
CA ALA A 321 14.80 -33.03 12.42
C ALA A 321 14.96 -34.08 11.30
N ASN A 322 15.29 -35.30 11.72
CA ASN A 322 14.88 -36.56 11.07
C ASN A 322 15.37 -36.87 9.64
N LEU A 323 16.68 -37.00 9.44
CA LEU A 323 17.19 -37.99 8.49
C LEU A 323 17.11 -39.39 9.14
N ARG A 324 15.93 -40.03 9.09
CA ARG A 324 15.90 -41.50 9.17
C ARG A 324 16.28 -42.03 7.80
N PRO A 325 17.44 -42.71 7.65
CA PRO A 325 17.77 -43.31 6.37
C PRO A 325 16.76 -44.43 6.11
N MET A 326 16.04 -44.31 5.01
CA MET A 326 15.23 -45.40 4.47
C MET A 326 16.20 -46.52 4.06
N GLN A 327 16.39 -47.51 4.93
CA GLN A 327 17.14 -48.72 4.59
C GLN A 327 16.28 -49.55 3.62
N TYR A 328 16.66 -49.56 2.35
CA TYR A 328 16.32 -50.64 1.44
C TYR A 328 17.34 -51.76 1.63
N TYR A 329 16.94 -52.87 2.26
CA TYR A 329 17.37 -54.24 1.96
C TYR A 329 16.54 -55.23 2.80
N GLY A 330 15.98 -56.26 2.16
CA GLY A 330 15.39 -57.44 2.81
C GLY A 330 14.02 -57.82 2.29
#